data_AF-A0A930VZV3-F1
#
_entry.id   AF-A0A930VZV3-F1
#
_cell.length_a   1.000
_cell.length_b   1.000
_cell.length_c   1.000
_cell.angle_alpha   90.00
_cell.angle_beta   90.00
_cell.angle_gamma   90.00
#
_symmetry.space_group_name_H-M   'P 1'
#
loop_
_entity.id
_entity.type
_entity.pdbx_description
1 polymer ?
#
loop_
_entity_poly.entity_id
_entity_poly.type
_entity_poly.pdbx_seq_one_letter_code
_entity_poly.pdbx_strand_id
1 'polypeptide(L)' 'MADNTAVYTGTGRRKEAVARVRLVPGTGKVTVNGREAVQYFGRQQLVDNATAPLR' A
#
# COMPACT_ATOMS: atom_id res chain seq x y z
N MET A 1 12.41 -9.13 21.69
CA MET A 1 10.94 -9.13 21.83
C MET A 1 10.40 -9.26 20.42
N ALA A 2 9.85 -10.43 20.07
CA ALA A 2 9.30 -10.64 18.74
C ALA A 2 7.87 -10.10 18.77
N ASP A 3 7.67 -8.86 18.32
CA ASP A 3 6.34 -8.31 18.16
C ASP A 3 5.62 -9.18 17.12
N ASN A 4 4.63 -9.94 17.57
CA ASN A 4 3.79 -10.83 16.78
C ASN A 4 2.84 -10.01 15.91
N THR A 5 3.41 -9.16 15.05
CA THR A 5 2.68 -8.28 14.18
C THR A 5 2.27 -9.08 12.96
N ALA A 6 0.99 -9.40 12.84
CA ALA A 6 0.46 -10.09 11.69
C ALA A 6 0.75 -9.29 10.42
N VAL A 7 1.68 -9.79 9.58
CA VAL A 7 1.99 -9.21 8.28
C VAL A 7 1.19 -9.95 7.23
N TYR A 8 0.24 -9.26 6.60
CA TYR A 8 -0.51 -9.81 5.48
C TYR A 8 0.18 -9.42 4.19
N THR A 9 0.58 -10.40 3.40
CA THR A 9 1.20 -10.17 2.09
C THR A 9 0.18 -10.36 0.99
N GLY A 10 0.13 -9.42 0.04
CA GLY A 10 -0.75 -9.49 -1.13
C GLY A 10 0.01 -9.15 -2.40
N THR A 11 -0.42 -9.72 -3.53
CA THR A 11 0.08 -9.34 -4.85
C THR A 11 -1.10 -8.96 -5.74
N GLY A 12 -1.10 -7.74 -6.28
CA GLY A 12 -2.06 -7.28 -7.26
C GLY A 12 -1.48 -7.32 -8.67
N ARG A 13 -2.28 -7.71 -9.67
CA ARG A 13 -1.88 -7.75 -11.08
C ARG A 13 -2.99 -7.17 -11.96
N ARG A 14 -2.63 -6.32 -12.92
CA ARG A 14 -3.55 -5.82 -13.97
C ARG A 14 -2.79 -5.61 -15.27
N LYS A 15 -3.19 -6.33 -16.33
CA LYS A 15 -2.47 -6.35 -17.61
C LYS A 15 -1.00 -6.74 -17.38
N GLU A 16 -0.07 -5.81 -17.58
CA GLU A 16 1.37 -5.97 -17.35
C GLU A 16 1.84 -5.42 -15.99
N ALA A 17 0.99 -4.68 -15.27
CA ALA A 17 1.34 -4.08 -14.00
C ALA A 17 1.25 -5.08 -12.84
N VAL A 18 2.28 -5.10 -11.99
CA VAL A 18 2.36 -5.95 -10.78
C VAL A 18 2.68 -5.09 -9.56
N ALA A 19 1.89 -5.22 -8.51
CA ALA A 19 2.10 -4.55 -7.21
C ALA A 19 2.23 -5.60 -6.10
N ARG A 20 3.27 -5.47 -5.27
CA ARG A 20 3.45 -6.30 -4.07
C ARG A 20 3.16 -5.43 -2.84
N VAL A 21 2.27 -5.90 -1.98
CA VAL A 21 1.77 -5.16 -0.83
C VAL A 21 2.06 -5.93 0.43
N ARG A 22 2.45 -5.21 1.47
CA ARG A 22 2.55 -5.72 2.84
C ARG A 22 1.63 -4.86 3.70
N LEU A 23 0.60 -5.48 4.25
CA LEU A 23 -0.27 -4.86 5.24
C LEU A 23 0.24 -5.23 6.63
N VAL A 24 0.34 -4.21 7.46
CA VAL A 24 0.77 -4.30 8.86
C VAL A 24 -0.24 -3.50 9.66
N PRO A 25 -0.79 -4.03 10.77
CA PRO A 25 -1.67 -3.24 11.64
C PRO A 25 -0.89 -2.04 12.20
N GLY A 26 -1.43 -0.82 12.05
CA GLY A 26 -0.74 0.40 12.42
C GLY A 26 -1.46 1.69 12.02
N THR A 27 -0.70 2.79 11.97
CA THR A 27 -1.15 4.20 11.81
C THR A 27 -1.75 4.56 10.43
N GLY A 28 -2.00 3.58 9.56
CA GLY A 28 -2.62 3.83 8.24
C GLY A 28 -1.70 4.55 7.24
N LYS A 29 -0.39 4.57 7.48
CA LYS A 29 0.57 5.17 6.56
C LYS A 29 0.76 4.30 5.31
N VAL A 30 0.61 4.90 4.13
CA VAL A 30 0.80 4.22 2.83
C VAL A 30 2.06 4.74 2.14
N THR A 31 3.05 3.86 1.98
CA THR A 31 4.31 4.15 1.28
C THR A 31 4.48 3.23 0.08
N VAL A 32 4.97 3.77 -1.04
CA VAL A 32 5.24 3.02 -2.27
C VAL A 32 6.71 3.21 -2.65
N ASN A 33 7.46 2.11 -2.78
CA ASN A 33 8.89 2.12 -3.14
C ASN A 33 9.74 3.06 -2.26
N GLY A 34 9.43 3.15 -0.96
CA GLY A 34 10.15 4.02 -0.01
C GLY A 34 9.79 5.50 -0.09
N ARG A 35 8.78 5.88 -0.88
CA ARG A 35 8.25 7.25 -1.00
C ARG A 35 6.82 7.32 -0.46
N GLU A 36 6.39 8.51 -0.06
CA GLU A 36 4.98 8.76 0.29
C GLU A 36 4.08 8.52 -0.93
N ALA A 37 2.89 7.94 -0.72
CA ALA A 37 1.97 7.62 -1.81
C ALA A 37 1.64 8.85 -2.68
N VAL A 38 1.44 10.01 -2.06
CA VAL A 38 1.15 11.27 -2.76
C VAL A 38 2.30 11.69 -3.69
N GLN A 39 3.55 11.51 -3.27
CA GLN A 39 4.73 11.83 -4.08
C GLN A 39 4.95 10.81 -5.20
N TYR A 40 4.61 9.53 -4.97
CA TYR A 40 4.78 8.48 -5.99
C TYR A 40 3.74 8.60 -7.11
N PHE A 41 2.46 8.79 -6.74
CA PHE A 41 1.38 8.86 -7.72
C PHE A 41 1.20 10.27 -8.32
N GLY A 42 1.63 11.33 -7.63
CA GLY A 42 1.59 12.72 -8.09
C GLY A 42 0.19 13.36 -8.18
N ARG A 43 -0.88 12.57 -8.05
CA ARG A 43 -2.28 13.03 -8.05
C ARG A 43 -3.06 12.37 -6.92
N GLN A 44 -3.81 13.16 -6.15
CA GLN A 44 -4.59 12.66 -5.02
C GLN A 44 -5.61 11.58 -5.43
N GLN A 45 -6.30 11.76 -6.56
CA GLN A 45 -7.27 10.80 -7.09
C GLN A 45 -6.71 9.38 -7.27
N LEU A 46 -5.43 9.26 -7.64
CA LEU A 46 -4.79 7.94 -7.80
C LEU A 46 -4.52 7.28 -6.45
N VAL A 47 -4.18 8.07 -5.43
CA VAL A 47 -4.02 7.60 -4.04
C VAL A 47 -5.37 7.14 -3.48
N ASP A 48 -6.42 7.91 -3.73
CA ASP A 48 -7.78 7.58 -3.26
C ASP A 48 -8.27 6.28 -3.90
N ASN A 49 -8.07 6.10 -5.21
CA ASN A 49 -8.40 4.85 -5.90
C ASN A 49 -7.61 3.64 -5.37
N ALA A 50 -6.34 3.83 -5.00
CA ALA A 50 -5.51 2.77 -4.42
C ALA A 50 -5.93 2.41 -2.98
N THR A 51 -6.48 3.38 -2.23
CA THR A 51 -6.85 3.21 -0.81
C THR A 51 -8.33 2.91 -0.62
N ALA A 52 -9.16 3.07 -1.65
CA ALA A 52 -10.60 2.79 -1.64
C ALA A 52 -11.00 1.45 -1.00
N PRO A 53 -10.33 0.30 -1.24
CA PRO A 53 -10.71 -0.96 -0.61
C PRO A 53 -10.33 -1.08 0.88
N LEU A 54 -9.52 -0.17 1.41
CA LEU A 54 -9.09 -0.14 2.81
C LEU A 54 -9.90 0.87 3.65
N ARG A 55 -10.78 1.63 2.99
CA ARG A 55 -11.72 2.55 3.60
C ARG A 55 -13.04 1.84 3.88
#